data_AF-V4TEZ3-F1
#
_entry.id   AF-V4TEZ3-F1
#
_cell.length_a   1.000
_cell.length_b   1.000
_cell.length_c   1.000
_cell.angle_alpha   90.00
_cell.angle_beta   90.00
_cell.angle_gamma   90.00
#
_symmetry.space_group_name_H-M   'P 1'
#
loop_
_entity.id
_entity.type
_entity.pdbx_description
1 polymer ?
#
loop_
_entity_poly.entity_id
_entity_poly.type
_entity_poly.pdbx_seq_one_letter_code
_entity_poly.pdbx_strand_id
1 'polypeptide(L)'
;MFRRWATKKTAGSTKNGRDSKPKNLGVKKFGGERVIPGNIIVRQRGTRFHPGDYVGMGKDHTLYALKEGRVKFEKHKLSGRKWVHVEPKEGHVLHPLYANATANASSPQLETAA
;
A
#
# COMPACT_ATOMS: atom_id res chain seq x y z
N MET A 1 5.18 3.70 -73.41
CA MET A 1 4.94 2.70 -72.34
C MET A 1 6.23 2.54 -71.54
N PHE A 2 6.34 3.09 -70.33
CA PHE A 2 7.54 2.96 -69.51
C PHE A 2 7.19 2.40 -68.13
N ARG A 3 7.57 1.14 -67.91
CA ARG A 3 7.36 0.36 -66.69
C ARG A 3 8.56 0.56 -65.77
N ARG A 4 8.35 1.28 -64.66
CA ARG A 4 9.36 1.48 -63.63
C ARG A 4 9.09 0.47 -62.51
N TRP A 5 9.97 -0.51 -62.35
CA TRP A 5 9.91 -1.44 -61.23
C TRP A 5 10.68 -0.87 -60.04
N ALA A 6 10.04 -0.81 -58.88
CA ALA A 6 10.74 -0.61 -57.62
C ALA A 6 11.49 -1.90 -57.25
N THR A 7 12.82 -1.89 -57.31
CA THR A 7 13.66 -3.02 -56.92
C THR A 7 14.05 -2.90 -55.44
N LYS A 8 13.41 -3.75 -54.63
CA LYS A 8 13.60 -4.02 -53.19
C LYS A 8 13.46 -2.83 -52.23
N LYS A 9 12.34 -2.83 -51.49
CA LYS A 9 12.21 -2.11 -50.21
C LYS A 9 13.18 -2.76 -49.22
N THR A 10 14.36 -2.20 -49.01
CA THR A 10 15.19 -2.59 -47.87
C THR A 10 14.50 -2.08 -46.61
N ALA A 11 13.54 -2.84 -46.12
CA ALA A 11 12.96 -2.70 -44.79
C ALA A 11 14.01 -3.20 -43.78
N GLY A 12 15.02 -2.37 -43.50
CA GLY A 12 15.87 -2.55 -42.34
C GLY A 12 15.22 -1.82 -41.17
N SER A 13 14.63 -2.55 -40.22
CA SER A 13 14.21 -1.97 -38.95
C SER A 13 15.34 -1.10 -38.39
N THR A 14 15.09 0.19 -38.16
CA THR A 14 15.99 1.02 -37.35
C THR A 14 16.03 0.36 -35.97
N LYS A 15 17.22 -0.08 -35.53
CA LYS A 15 17.40 -0.94 -34.35
C LYS A 15 16.63 -0.40 -33.13
N ASN A 16 15.47 -0.98 -32.83
CA ASN A 16 14.67 -0.63 -31.66
C ASN A 16 15.17 -1.43 -30.46
N GLY A 17 16.25 -0.95 -29.83
CA GLY A 17 16.90 -1.55 -28.66
C GLY A 17 16.94 -0.62 -27.44
N ARG A 18 15.98 0.31 -27.32
CA ARG A 18 15.91 1.21 -26.16
C ARG A 18 15.02 0.61 -25.09
N ASP A 19 15.59 0.39 -23.92
CA ASP A 19 14.84 0.05 -22.70
C ASP A 19 15.25 0.98 -21.56
N SER A 20 14.38 1.09 -20.57
CA SER A 20 14.57 1.90 -19.38
C SER A 20 15.05 1.06 -18.20
N LYS A 21 15.87 1.66 -17.32
CA LYS A 21 16.28 1.02 -16.07
C LYS A 21 15.06 0.62 -15.22
N PRO A 22 15.15 -0.50 -14.47
CA PRO A 22 14.07 -0.92 -13.59
C PRO A 22 13.75 0.16 -12.55
N LYS A 23 12.46 0.34 -12.26
CA LYS A 23 11.96 1.38 -11.34
C LYS A 23 11.69 0.89 -9.92
N ASN A 24 11.94 -0.40 -9.65
CA ASN A 24 11.80 -1.06 -8.35
C ASN A 24 10.44 -0.81 -7.67
N LEU A 25 9.38 -0.75 -8.47
CA LEU A 25 8.00 -0.68 -8.01
C LEU A 25 7.59 -1.99 -7.31
N GLY A 26 6.47 -1.96 -6.60
CA GLY A 26 5.88 -3.11 -5.93
C GLY A 26 5.73 -2.93 -4.43
N VAL A 27 5.23 -4.00 -3.81
CA VAL A 27 5.06 -4.13 -2.37
C VAL A 27 6.42 -4.27 -1.70
N LYS A 28 6.61 -3.56 -0.59
CA LYS A 28 7.82 -3.57 0.24
C LYS A 28 7.59 -4.17 1.62
N LYS A 29 6.35 -4.12 2.09
CA LYS A 29 5.92 -4.74 3.35
C LYS A 29 4.68 -5.60 3.12
N PHE A 30 4.77 -6.86 3.52
CA PHE A 30 3.69 -7.84 3.36
C PHE A 30 2.75 -7.84 4.57
N GLY A 31 1.62 -8.55 4.45
CA GLY A 31 0.64 -8.66 5.53
C GLY A 31 1.25 -9.31 6.78
N GLY A 32 1.01 -8.72 7.95
CA GLY A 32 1.52 -9.18 9.24
C GLY A 32 2.92 -8.65 9.59
N GLU A 33 3.62 -7.99 8.68
CA GLU A 33 4.95 -7.43 8.97
C GLU A 33 4.87 -6.18 9.83
N ARG A 34 5.84 -6.04 10.74
CA ARG A 34 5.98 -4.85 11.59
C ARG A 34 6.47 -3.65 10.78
N VAL A 35 5.82 -2.51 10.98
CA VAL A 35 6.17 -1.22 10.38
C VAL A 35 6.27 -0.14 11.44
N ILE A 36 7.16 0.82 11.20
CA ILE A 36 7.29 2.07 11.96
C ILE A 36 6.77 3.24 11.11
N PRO A 37 6.43 4.39 11.71
CA PRO A 37 6.05 5.58 10.96
C PRO A 37 7.11 5.95 9.90
N GLY A 38 6.66 6.31 8.70
CA GLY A 38 7.51 6.65 7.56
C GLY A 38 7.96 5.46 6.71
N ASN A 39 7.77 4.22 7.16
CA ASN A 39 8.09 3.06 6.34
C ASN A 39 7.21 2.99 5.09
N ILE A 40 7.84 2.76 3.94
CA ILE A 40 7.13 2.55 2.67
C ILE A 40 6.55 1.14 2.64
N ILE A 41 5.24 1.04 2.37
CA ILE A 41 4.53 -0.23 2.25
C ILE A 41 4.45 -0.66 0.78
N VAL A 42 4.11 0.27 -0.13
CA VAL A 42 3.98 -0.02 -1.57
C VAL A 42 4.45 1.17 -2.40
N ARG A 43 5.32 0.93 -3.38
CA ARG A 43 5.60 1.87 -4.48
C ARG A 43 4.81 1.46 -5.71
N GLN A 44 3.95 2.33 -6.23
CA GLN A 44 3.05 1.98 -7.32
C GLN A 44 2.98 3.05 -8.41
N ARG A 45 2.31 2.72 -9.51
CA ARG A 45 1.88 3.65 -10.54
C ARG A 45 0.36 3.65 -10.55
N GLY A 46 -0.22 4.82 -10.30
CA GLY A 46 -1.63 4.93 -9.94
C GLY A 46 -1.95 4.22 -8.62
N THR A 47 -3.24 4.10 -8.30
CA THR A 47 -3.74 3.54 -7.04
C THR A 47 -4.22 2.10 -7.22
N ARG A 48 -3.27 1.15 -7.32
CA ARG A 48 -3.61 -0.29 -7.26
C ARG A 48 -4.09 -0.68 -5.86
N PHE A 49 -3.44 -0.12 -4.86
CA PHE A 49 -3.83 -0.17 -3.46
C PHE A 49 -4.23 1.23 -2.98
N HIS A 50 -5.29 1.28 -2.19
CA HIS A 50 -5.81 2.51 -1.59
C HIS A 50 -5.37 2.60 -0.12
N PRO A 51 -5.12 3.81 0.39
CA PRO A 51 -4.77 4.01 1.79
C PRO A 51 -6.01 3.73 2.66
N GLY A 52 -5.84 2.88 3.67
CA GLY A 52 -6.79 2.67 4.75
C GLY A 52 -6.29 3.32 6.03
N ASP A 53 -6.57 2.67 7.16
CA ASP A 53 -6.27 3.21 8.48
C ASP A 53 -4.78 3.36 8.74
N TYR A 54 -4.38 4.50 9.28
CA TYR A 54 -3.00 4.85 9.63
C TYR A 54 -1.98 4.70 8.46
N VAL A 55 -2.45 4.87 7.22
CA VAL A 55 -1.61 4.88 6.02
C VAL A 55 -1.75 6.20 5.29
N GLY A 56 -0.61 6.82 4.98
CA GLY A 56 -0.53 8.02 4.15
C GLY A 56 -0.26 7.68 2.68
N MET A 57 -0.62 8.61 1.78
CA MET A 57 -0.30 8.53 0.36
C MET A 57 0.60 9.70 -0.06
N GLY A 58 1.68 9.40 -0.79
CA GLY A 58 2.57 10.41 -1.38
C GLY A 58 2.11 10.90 -2.76
N LYS A 59 2.80 11.91 -3.31
CA LYS A 59 2.51 12.48 -4.64
C LYS A 59 2.55 11.45 -5.77
N ASP A 60 3.43 10.46 -5.68
CA ASP A 60 3.54 9.37 -6.66
C ASP A 60 2.65 8.15 -6.33
N HIS A 61 1.65 8.34 -5.45
CA HIS A 61 0.77 7.30 -4.92
C HIS A 61 1.49 6.20 -4.10
N THR A 62 2.72 6.47 -3.64
CA THR A 62 3.42 5.60 -2.69
C THR A 62 2.66 5.57 -1.36
N LEU A 63 2.42 4.38 -0.82
CA LEU A 63 1.78 4.20 0.48
C LEU A 63 2.83 4.03 1.57
N TYR A 64 2.66 4.74 2.68
CA TYR A 64 3.56 4.71 3.83
C TYR A 64 2.79 4.65 5.16
N ALA A 65 3.40 4.06 6.19
CA ALA A 65 2.79 3.93 7.50
C ALA A 65 2.87 5.25 8.31
N LEU A 66 1.80 5.60 9.02
CA LEU A 66 1.75 6.76 9.92
C LEU A 66 1.98 6.38 11.39
N LYS A 67 1.71 5.13 11.76
CA LYS A 67 1.84 4.60 13.12
C LYS A 67 2.65 3.31 13.12
N GLU A 68 3.21 2.97 14.28
CA GLU A 68 3.84 1.68 14.47
C GLU A 68 2.78 0.58 14.60
N GLY A 69 2.94 -0.52 13.87
CA GLY A 69 1.94 -1.58 13.84
C GLY A 69 2.27 -2.71 12.89
N ARG A 70 1.24 -3.47 12.52
CA ARG A 70 1.32 -4.54 11.52
C ARG A 70 0.51 -4.17 10.28
N VAL A 71 1.03 -4.49 9.10
CA VAL A 71 0.31 -4.20 7.84
C VAL A 71 -0.80 -5.22 7.62
N LYS A 72 -1.97 -4.75 7.22
CA LYS A 72 -3.11 -5.57 6.81
C LYS A 72 -3.61 -5.15 5.44
N PHE A 73 -3.78 -6.14 4.57
CA PHE A 73 -4.36 -5.95 3.25
C PHE A 73 -5.81 -6.42 3.28
N GLU A 74 -6.71 -5.58 2.77
CA GLU A 74 -8.12 -5.89 2.63
C GLU A 74 -8.55 -5.80 1.16
N LYS A 75 -9.48 -6.66 0.76
CA LYS A 75 -10.14 -6.58 -0.54
C LYS A 75 -11.63 -6.41 -0.33
N HIS A 76 -12.17 -5.29 -0.80
CA HIS A 76 -13.60 -5.04 -0.77
C HIS A 76 -14.32 -6.04 -1.68
N LYS A 77 -15.30 -6.78 -1.15
CA LYS A 77 -15.95 -7.89 -1.86
C LYS A 77 -16.78 -7.42 -3.06
N LEU A 78 -17.52 -6.32 -2.93
CA LEU A 78 -18.40 -5.82 -4.01
C LEU A 78 -17.62 -5.07 -5.09
N SER A 79 -16.73 -4.16 -4.69
CA SER A 79 -16.02 -3.28 -5.63
C SER A 79 -14.70 -3.88 -6.13
N GLY A 80 -14.17 -4.90 -5.46
CA GLY A 80 -12.85 -5.48 -5.77
C GLY A 80 -11.65 -4.60 -5.41
N ARG A 81 -11.89 -3.35 -4.96
CA ARG A 81 -10.85 -2.41 -4.51
C ARG A 81 -10.05 -2.97 -3.34
N LYS A 82 -8.74 -2.78 -3.40
CA LYS A 82 -7.80 -3.24 -2.38
C LYS A 82 -7.36 -2.07 -1.52
N TRP A 83 -7.37 -2.29 -0.22
CA TRP A 83 -7.01 -1.32 0.81
C TRP A 83 -5.86 -1.84 1.66
N VAL A 84 -5.08 -0.90 2.20
CA VAL A 84 -3.93 -1.19 3.04
C VAL A 84 -4.11 -0.43 4.34
N HIS A 85 -4.19 -1.18 5.43
CA HIS A 85 -4.36 -0.67 6.79
C HIS A 85 -3.10 -1.00 7.59
N VAL A 86 -2.82 -0.21 8.61
CA VAL A 86 -1.86 -0.55 9.65
C VAL A 86 -2.63 -0.75 10.94
N GLU A 87 -2.56 -1.95 11.51
CA GLU A 87 -3.10 -2.26 12.83
C GLU A 87 -2.10 -1.77 13.88
N PRO A 88 -2.40 -0.69 14.63
CA PRO A 88 -1.46 -0.10 15.58
C PRO A 88 -1.20 -1.04 16.76
N LYS A 89 0.05 -1.13 17.20
CA LYS A 89 0.42 -1.95 18.38
C LYS A 89 -0.24 -1.45 19.67
N GLU A 90 -0.38 -0.13 19.79
CA GLU A 90 -0.91 0.55 20.98
C GLU A 90 -2.45 0.56 21.02
N GLY A 91 -3.11 -0.07 20.05
CA GLY A 91 -4.56 0.02 19.87
C GLY A 91 -5.00 1.27 19.12
N HIS A 92 -6.30 1.35 18.84
CA HIS A 92 -6.89 2.49 18.15
C HIS A 92 -7.09 3.64 19.13
N VAL A 93 -6.73 4.86 18.71
CA VAL A 93 -7.01 6.06 19.50
C VAL A 93 -8.52 6.32 19.46
N LEU A 94 -9.20 6.09 20.59
CA LEU A 94 -10.60 6.44 20.75
C LEU A 94 -10.73 7.97 20.93
N HIS A 95 -11.83 8.54 20.44
CA HIS A 95 -12.17 9.93 20.72
C HIS A 95 -12.34 10.14 22.25
N PRO A 96 -11.93 11.29 22.82
CA PRO A 96 -11.90 11.50 24.27
C PRO A 96 -13.20 11.20 25.01
N LEU A 97 -14.35 11.40 24.36
CA LEU A 97 -15.67 11.07 24.92
C LEU A 97 -15.86 9.57 25.23
N TYR A 98 -15.12 8.68 24.55
CA TYR A 98 -15.17 7.23 24.74
C TYR A 98 -13.95 6.67 25.47
N ALA A 99 -12.90 7.46 25.71
CA ALA A 99 -11.70 7.04 26.43
C ALA A 99 -11.99 6.72 27.91
N ASN A 100 -12.97 7.38 28.51
CA ASN A 100 -13.35 7.20 29.91
C ASN A 100 -14.01 5.82 30.19
N ALA A 101 -14.57 5.18 29.17
CA ALA A 101 -15.25 3.89 29.32
C ALA A 101 -14.27 2.71 29.43
N THR A 102 -13.11 2.78 28.78
CA THR A 102 -12.11 1.70 28.79
C THR A 102 -11.24 1.71 30.05
N ALA A 103 -10.96 2.89 30.63
CA ALA A 103 -10.26 3.01 31.91
C ALA A 103 -11.00 2.25 33.04
N ASN A 104 -12.33 2.32 33.07
CA ASN A 104 -13.17 1.66 34.06
C ASN A 104 -13.31 0.14 33.85
N ALA A 105 -13.02 -0.38 32.66
CA ALA A 105 -13.14 -1.81 32.34
C ALA A 105 -11.87 -2.64 32.67
N SER A 106 -10.77 -1.99 33.07
CA SER A 106 -9.47 -2.63 33.29
C SER A 106 -9.10 -2.90 34.76
N SER A 107 -10.04 -2.73 35.70
CA SER A 107 -9.84 -3.06 37.11
C SER A 107 -10.29 -4.50 37.39
N PRO A 108 -9.40 -5.47 37.64
CA PRO A 108 -9.81 -6.72 38.28
C PRO A 108 -10.09 -6.39 39.75
N GLN A 109 -11.36 -6.36 40.15
CA GLN A 109 -11.69 -6.43 41.57
C GLN A 109 -11.22 -7.81 42.07
N LEU A 110 -10.11 -7.82 42.79
CA LEU A 110 -9.74 -8.96 43.63
C LEU A 110 -10.74 -8.99 44.79
N GLU A 111 -11.87 -9.65 44.60
CA GLU A 111 -12.73 -10.05 45.70
C GLU A 111 -12.03 -11.14 46.51
N THR A 112 -11.56 -10.73 47.69
CA THR A 112 -11.62 -11.43 48.98
C THR A 112 -11.44 -12.96 48.95
N ALA A 113 -10.23 -13.42 49.26
CA ALA A 113 -10.02 -14.75 49.84
C ALA A 113 -10.24 -14.68 51.36
N ALA A 114 -10.95 -15.69 51.87
CA ALA A 114 -11.42 -15.87 53.24
C ALA A 114 -10.32 -15.91 54.32
#